data_AF-A0A356M294-F1
#
_entry.id   AF-A0A356M294-F1
#
_cell.length_a   1.000
_cell.length_b   1.000
_cell.length_c   1.000
_cell.angle_alpha   90.00
_cell.angle_beta   90.00
_cell.angle_gamma   90.00
#
_symmetry.space_group_name_H-M   'P 1'
#
loop_
_entity.id
_entity.type
_entity.pdbx_description
1 polymer ?
#
loop_
_entity_poly.entity_id
_entity_poly.type
_entity_poly.pdbx_seq_one_letter_code
_entity_poly.pdbx_strand_id
1 'polypeptide(L)' 'LYMLAARAGVDALAILAVSDSLVSHEAMTALDRQTSFTQMIELALSLV' A
#
# COMPACT_ATOMS: atom_id res chain seq x y z
N LEU A 1 -10.80 -2.31 6.54
CA LEU A 1 -11.20 -1.96 5.15
C LEU A 1 -12.19 -2.98 4.58
N TYR A 2 -11.76 -4.19 4.22
CA TYR A 2 -12.60 -5.14 3.46
C TYR A 2 -13.91 -5.57 4.13
N MET A 3 -13.91 -5.87 5.44
CA MET A 3 -15.15 -6.22 6.15
C MET A 3 -16.20 -5.11 6.11
N LEU A 4 -15.77 -3.84 6.14
CA LEU A 4 -16.68 -2.69 6.04
C LEU A 4 -17.20 -2.54 4.61
N ALA A 5 -16.34 -2.69 3.61
CA ALA A 5 -16.71 -2.62 2.20
C ALA A 5 -17.74 -3.71 1.83
N ALA A 6 -17.49 -4.95 2.26
CA ALA A 6 -18.42 -6.06 2.09
C ALA A 6 -19.76 -5.79 2.77
N ARG A 7 -19.76 -5.25 4.00
CA ARG A 7 -20.99 -4.90 4.71
C ARG A 7 -21.77 -3.76 4.02
N ALA A 8 -21.07 -2.81 3.42
CA ALA A 8 -21.66 -1.65 2.75
C ALA A 8 -22.03 -1.90 1.29
N GLY A 9 -21.68 -3.06 0.72
CA GLY A 9 -21.96 -3.40 -0.68
C GLY A 9 -21.15 -2.57 -1.67
N VAL A 10 -19.93 -2.16 -1.30
CA VAL A 10 -19.02 -1.36 -2.13
C VAL A 10 -17.71 -2.09 -2.38
N ASP A 11 -17.02 -1.74 -3.46
CA ASP A 11 -15.71 -2.29 -3.79
C ASP A 11 -14.59 -1.65 -2.95
N ALA A 12 -13.57 -2.44 -2.60
CA ALA A 12 -12.39 -1.94 -1.89
C ALA A 12 -11.15 -2.77 -2.22
N LEU A 13 -10.00 -2.09 -2.29
CA LEU A 13 -8.68 -2.68 -2.53
C LEU A 13 -7.63 -2.01 -1.64
N ALA A 14 -6.69 -2.80 -1.11
CA ALA A 14 -5.48 -2.31 -0.46
C ALA A 14 -4.26 -2.70 -1.30
N ILE A 15 -3.47 -1.71 -1.69
CA ILE A 15 -2.18 -1.86 -2.36
C ILE A 15 -1.11 -1.38 -1.38
N LEU A 16 -0.05 -2.16 -1.21
CA LEU A 16 0.98 -1.92 -0.20
C LEU A 16 2.37 -2.03 -0.86
N ALA A 17 3.25 -1.08 -0.53
CA ALA A 17 4.67 -1.17 -0.82
C ALA A 17 5.40 -1.72 0.41
N VAL A 18 6.34 -2.65 0.21
CA VAL A 18 7.10 -3.26 1.30
C VAL A 18 8.11 -2.24 1.82
N SER A 19 7.96 -1.82 3.08
CA SER A 19 8.82 -0.81 3.74
C SER A 19 9.82 -1.38 4.73
N ASP A 20 9.57 -2.61 5.18
CA ASP A 20 10.35 -3.30 6.19
C ASP A 20 10.14 -4.81 6.06
N SER A 21 11.12 -5.55 6.57
CA SER A 21 11.15 -7.00 6.57
C SER A 21 11.15 -7.51 8.00
N LEU A 22 10.10 -8.26 8.37
CA LEU A 22 10.04 -8.90 9.69
C LEU A 22 11.04 -10.05 9.85
N VAL A 23 11.61 -10.54 8.74
CA VAL A 23 12.56 -11.66 8.72
C VAL A 23 14.01 -11.17 8.85
N SER A 24 14.40 -10.18 8.03
CA SER A 24 15.75 -9.60 8.08
C SER A 24 15.87 -8.44 9.07
N HIS A 25 14.75 -7.93 9.58
CA HIS A 25 14.65 -6.72 10.42
C HIS A 25 15.16 -5.43 9.74
N GLU A 26 15.31 -5.45 8.42
CA GLU A 26 15.65 -4.26 7.63
C GLU A 26 14.42 -3.35 7.51
N ALA A 27 14.66 -2.04 7.56
CA ALA A 27 13.63 -1.02 7.39
C ALA A 27 14.16 0.11 6.51
N MET A 28 13.32 0.60 5.62
CA MET A 28 13.65 1.75 4.76
C MET A 28 13.80 3.03 5.57
N THR A 29 14.65 3.94 5.09
CA THR A 29 14.78 5.28 5.67
C THR A 29 13.54 6.13 5.37
N ALA A 30 13.36 7.24 6.09
CA ALA A 30 12.26 8.16 5.83
C ALA A 30 12.30 8.74 4.39
N LEU A 31 13.50 9.02 3.88
CA LEU A 31 13.68 9.54 2.51
C LEU A 31 13.29 8.49 1.47
N ASP A 32 13.72 7.24 1.65
CA ASP A 32 13.41 6.17 0.69
C ASP A 32 11.89 5.89 0.66
N ARG A 33 11.21 5.92 1.81
CA ARG A 33 9.74 5.78 1.87
C ARG A 33 9.02 6.90 1.12
N GLN A 34 9.53 8.12 1.18
CA GLN A 34 8.94 9.26 0.48
C GLN A 34 9.05 9.12 -1.05
N THR A 35 10.16 8.59 -1.56
CA THR A 35 10.46 8.60 -2.99
C THR A 35 10.10 7.31 -3.72
N SER A 36 10.08 6.17 -3.02
CA SER A 36 9.90 4.84 -3.66
C SER A 36 8.44 4.41 -3.85
N PHE A 37 7.48 5.02 -3.15
CA PHE A 37 6.08 4.58 -3.20
C PHE A 37 5.28 5.15 -4.37
N THR A 38 5.89 5.98 -5.22
CA THR A 38 5.24 6.60 -6.38
C THR A 38 4.59 5.56 -7.31
N GLN A 39 5.28 4.45 -7.59
CA GLN A 39 4.75 3.39 -8.44
C GLN A 39 3.47 2.75 -7.88
N MET A 40 3.41 2.57 -6.54
CA MET A 40 2.22 2.06 -5.86
C MET A 40 1.03 3.01 -6.06
N ILE A 41 1.27 4.32 -5.99
CA ILE A 41 0.25 5.35 -6.18
C ILE A 41 -0.21 5.41 -7.64
N GLU A 42 0.72 5.35 -8.61
CA GLU A 42 0.39 5.31 -10.04
C GLU A 42 -0.49 4.09 -10.39
N LEU A 43 -0.16 2.92 -9.85
CA LEU A 43 -0.98 1.72 -10.02
C LEU A 43 -2.38 1.93 -9.41
N ALA A 44 -2.48 2.47 -8.19
CA ALA A 44 -3.76 2.74 -7.55
C ALA A 44 -4.63 3.71 -8.36
N LEU A 45 -4.04 4.76 -8.92
CA LEU A 45 -4.73 5.75 -9.75
C LEU A 45 -5.23 5.17 -11.08
N SER A 46 -4.53 4.18 -11.65
CA SER A 46 -4.96 3.52 -12.90
C SER A 46 -6.20 2.64 -12.75
N LEU A 47 -6.62 2.33 -11.52
CA LEU A 47 -7.82 1.55 -11.22
C LEU A 47 -9.09 2.42 -11.06
N VAL A 48 -8.94 3.75 -11.15
CA VAL A 48 -10.03 4.74 -11.05
C VAL A 48 -10.62 5.01 -12.43
#